data_AF-A0A9D7R371-F1
#
_entry.id   AF-A0A9D7R371-F1
#
_cell.length_a   1.000
_cell.length_b   1.000
_cell.length_c   1.000
_cell.angle_alpha   90.00
_cell.angle_beta   90.00
_cell.angle_gamma   90.00
#
_symmetry.space_group_name_H-M   'P 1'
#
loop_
_entity.id
_entity.type
_entity.pdbx_description
1 polymer ?
#
loop_
_entity_poly.entity_id
_entity_poly.type
_entity_poly.pdbx_seq_one_letter_code
_entity_poly.pdbx_strand_id
1 'polypeptide(L)'
;MTGPNTLSALASAPAPMPVIARLAEFSFPLNVYAHLIAWDDGAVDYLHYGLFAEAGEGGGRAQVRASAALMRVLPPPCRLLEIGIGLGTTLARLQAMDYAVCGITPDLSQIAEVRRRLGPNAPVRASRLEDFEENTGAWDAMLFQESAQYIDALDIFSKASQLLRPDGTLVIMDEFAVLRRPGERENMHYWPHVQRWAERAGFTLDHCEDLTKQAAPTIDWLSSRVTHHRSALLNLPGVTDATLDALLVALEGYREKYASGVYAYLLLRFTRQRLPRWQLGRILPQHREEVATLFASVFGHPISPALWDWKYANGRGSAIGVWEQGRLVAHYGGMRRDALLLGRPSVAFQACDFMVEPAVRGTLSRQGPAFLATATFLEHELGYGAPYEVGVGFPNLRAYRMPERLGLYRGALARIVELRWTALSARPSWRMQLREAPAWTPQLRAEIECCWQAMAATLGEHAVGVRDADYIERRYCRHPDKNYRIFLLRTRLGQRPLAAFVLRATGGEPGAAAYELMDVLAPLDRVAEVVHQARRLLVALGGAVLTAWLSDALLPVFNANGAAAVQDLDVIVPGNGWTQGPAHETLVGRWWLMGGDTDFR
;
A
#
# COMPACT_ATOMS: atom_id res chain seq x y z
N MET A 1 -6.66 40.36 46.36
CA MET A 1 -8.09 40.19 46.69
C MET A 1 -8.86 40.18 45.38
N THR A 2 -8.89 39.05 44.65
CA THR A 2 -9.87 37.94 44.74
C THR A 2 -11.31 38.36 44.42
N GLY A 3 -11.72 38.14 43.18
CA GLY A 3 -13.09 37.85 42.76
C GLY A 3 -13.01 36.86 41.58
N PRO A 4 -13.73 35.72 41.55
CA PRO A 4 -13.37 34.56 40.74
C PRO A 4 -14.10 34.45 39.39
N ASN A 5 -13.38 33.82 38.46
CA ASN A 5 -13.80 33.09 37.26
C ASN A 5 -15.28 32.66 37.18
N THR A 6 -16.00 33.19 36.20
CA THR A 6 -17.19 32.57 35.60
C THR A 6 -16.77 31.74 34.37
N LEU A 7 -16.24 30.53 34.62
CA LEU A 7 -15.87 29.54 33.60
C LEU A 7 -16.32 28.12 34.04
N SER A 8 -17.54 28.00 34.60
CA SER A 8 -18.00 26.74 35.21
C SER A 8 -19.50 26.45 35.05
N ALA A 9 -20.13 26.79 33.92
CA ALA A 9 -21.56 26.49 33.73
C ALA A 9 -21.90 25.99 32.32
N LEU A 10 -21.25 24.91 31.91
CA LEU A 10 -21.85 23.88 31.05
C LEU A 10 -21.42 22.53 31.63
N ALA A 11 -21.84 22.25 32.87
CA ALA A 11 -21.87 20.89 33.38
C ALA A 11 -23.11 20.23 32.78
N SER A 12 -22.90 19.26 31.89
CA SER A 12 -23.92 18.52 31.18
C SER A 12 -24.85 17.80 32.17
N ALA A 13 -26.15 18.06 32.09
CA ALA A 13 -27.16 17.25 32.77
C ALA A 13 -27.10 15.80 32.24
N PRO A 14 -27.45 14.78 33.04
CA PRO A 14 -27.44 13.39 32.59
C PRO A 14 -28.29 13.24 31.33
N ALA A 15 -27.74 12.56 30.32
CA ALA A 15 -28.40 12.38 29.03
C ALA A 15 -29.71 11.60 29.24
N PRO A 16 -30.87 12.13 28.79
CA PRO A 16 -32.14 11.42 28.97
C PRO A 16 -32.08 10.08 28.23
N MET A 17 -32.71 9.03 28.78
CA MET A 17 -32.74 7.65 28.23
C MET A 17 -32.88 7.51 26.69
N PRO A 18 -33.65 8.36 25.97
CA PRO A 18 -33.71 8.34 24.50
C PRO A 18 -32.38 8.64 23.80
N VAL A 19 -31.44 9.34 24.44
CA VAL A 19 -30.11 9.64 23.90
C VAL A 19 -29.22 8.40 23.93
N ILE A 20 -29.24 7.63 25.02
CA ILE A 20 -28.40 6.43 25.17
C ILE A 20 -28.79 5.35 24.17
N ALA A 21 -30.10 5.10 23.98
CA ALA A 21 -30.58 4.08 23.04
C ALA A 21 -30.12 4.32 21.58
N ARG A 22 -29.94 5.58 21.17
CA ARG A 22 -29.51 5.95 19.81
C ARG A 22 -28.02 5.79 19.59
N LEU A 23 -27.21 5.71 20.64
CA LEU A 23 -25.78 5.44 20.52
C LEU A 23 -25.49 4.06 19.90
N ALA A 24 -26.48 3.15 19.93
CA ALA A 24 -26.40 1.85 19.27
C ALA A 24 -26.38 1.93 17.74
N GLU A 25 -26.77 3.07 17.15
CA GLU A 25 -26.78 3.29 15.69
C GLU A 25 -25.38 3.60 15.12
N PHE A 26 -24.39 3.88 15.97
CA PHE A 26 -23.01 4.08 15.52
C PHE A 26 -22.32 2.76 15.18
N SER A 27 -21.34 2.84 14.28
CA SER A 27 -20.52 1.68 13.92
C SER A 27 -19.68 1.21 15.11
N PHE A 28 -19.58 -0.10 15.27
CA PHE A 28 -18.62 -0.69 16.20
C PHE A 28 -17.17 -0.30 15.83
N PRO A 29 -16.28 0.02 16.79
CA PRO A 29 -16.50 -0.01 18.25
C PRO A 29 -16.98 1.32 18.86
N LEU A 30 -17.29 2.35 18.06
CA LEU A 30 -17.70 3.66 18.57
C LEU A 30 -19.01 3.61 19.36
N ASN A 31 -19.95 2.74 18.99
CA ASN A 31 -21.16 2.51 19.79
C ASN A 31 -20.86 2.02 21.21
N VAL A 32 -19.92 1.07 21.36
CA VAL A 32 -19.46 0.58 22.66
C VAL A 32 -18.81 1.71 23.43
N TYR A 33 -17.86 2.44 22.82
CA TYR A 33 -17.17 3.54 23.48
C TYR A 33 -18.17 4.62 23.97
N ALA A 34 -19.13 4.99 23.13
CA ALA A 34 -20.17 5.96 23.48
C ALA A 34 -20.98 5.54 24.70
N HIS A 35 -21.38 4.27 24.80
CA HIS A 35 -22.12 3.75 25.95
C HIS A 35 -21.27 3.72 27.22
N LEU A 36 -20.00 3.35 27.12
CA LEU A 36 -19.09 3.32 28.28
C LEU A 36 -18.94 4.71 28.90
N ILE A 37 -18.75 5.75 28.08
CA ILE A 37 -18.69 7.14 28.57
C ILE A 37 -20.06 7.54 29.16
N ALA A 38 -21.15 7.27 28.45
CA ALA A 38 -22.48 7.67 28.90
C ALA A 38 -22.89 7.03 30.25
N TRP A 39 -22.50 5.77 30.51
CA TRP A 39 -22.77 5.09 31.77
C TRP A 39 -21.91 5.59 32.92
N ASP A 40 -20.64 5.87 32.66
CA ASP A 40 -19.69 6.32 33.70
C ASP A 40 -19.86 7.81 34.05
N ASP A 41 -20.00 8.66 33.03
CA ASP A 41 -19.99 10.12 33.19
C ASP A 41 -21.40 10.74 33.07
N GLY A 42 -22.41 9.93 32.74
CA GLY A 42 -23.81 10.36 32.61
C GLY A 42 -24.13 11.11 31.32
N ALA A 43 -23.12 11.46 30.50
CA ALA A 43 -23.27 12.14 29.22
C ALA A 43 -22.15 11.72 28.27
N VAL A 44 -22.35 11.94 26.96
CA VAL A 44 -21.33 11.68 25.94
C VAL A 44 -21.24 12.85 24.96
N ASP A 45 -20.09 13.53 25.04
CA ASP A 45 -19.81 14.73 24.26
C ASP A 45 -18.75 14.47 23.18
N TYR A 46 -17.86 13.50 23.39
CA TYR A 46 -16.77 13.17 22.47
C TYR A 46 -16.60 11.66 22.32
N LEU A 47 -15.94 11.23 21.24
CA LEU A 47 -15.67 9.82 20.92
C LEU A 47 -14.21 9.59 20.48
N HIS A 48 -13.31 10.46 20.94
CA HIS A 48 -11.87 10.40 20.69
C HIS A 48 -11.13 10.06 22.00
N TYR A 49 -9.83 9.79 21.97
CA TYR A 49 -9.03 9.52 23.16
C TYR A 49 -9.00 10.70 24.13
N GLY A 50 -8.85 10.36 25.42
CA GLY A 50 -8.74 11.34 26.49
C GLY A 50 -7.29 11.63 26.83
N LEU A 51 -6.99 12.87 27.26
CA LEU A 51 -5.71 13.20 27.89
C LEU A 51 -5.85 13.08 29.41
N PHE A 52 -5.44 11.95 29.96
CA PHE A 52 -5.51 11.63 31.38
C PHE A 52 -4.43 12.39 32.15
N ALA A 53 -4.82 13.04 33.24
CA ALA A 53 -3.88 13.69 34.16
C ALA A 53 -3.41 12.74 35.27
N GLU A 54 -4.26 11.80 35.67
CA GLU A 54 -4.03 10.84 36.74
C GLU A 54 -4.73 9.51 36.47
N ALA A 55 -4.27 8.45 37.12
CA ALA A 55 -4.88 7.12 36.99
C ALA A 55 -6.29 7.11 37.63
N GLY A 56 -7.27 6.51 36.93
CA GLY A 56 -8.64 6.38 37.42
C GLY A 56 -9.55 7.57 37.16
N GLU A 57 -9.07 8.63 36.48
CA GLU A 57 -9.91 9.71 35.94
C GLU A 57 -11.00 9.16 34.99
N GLY A 58 -12.17 9.80 34.94
CA GLY A 58 -13.25 9.45 34.01
C GLY A 58 -12.92 9.83 32.56
N GLY A 59 -13.33 9.00 31.61
CA GLY A 59 -12.98 9.15 30.19
C GLY A 59 -13.43 10.48 29.59
N GLY A 60 -14.64 10.92 29.89
CA GLY A 60 -15.21 12.19 29.40
C GLY A 60 -14.46 13.42 29.89
N ARG A 61 -13.96 13.41 31.14
CA ARG A 61 -13.12 14.50 31.65
C ARG A 61 -11.78 14.56 30.91
N ALA A 62 -11.16 13.40 30.68
CA ALA A 62 -9.94 13.30 29.89
C ALA A 62 -10.17 13.75 28.44
N GLN A 63 -11.32 13.45 27.83
CA GLN A 63 -11.69 13.94 26.50
C GLN A 63 -11.85 15.46 26.44
N VAL A 64 -12.49 16.07 27.44
CA VAL A 64 -12.59 17.55 27.52
C VAL A 64 -11.19 18.19 27.54
N ARG A 65 -10.24 17.56 28.24
CA ARG A 65 -8.84 18.01 28.27
C ARG A 65 -8.16 17.86 26.90
N ALA A 66 -8.41 16.76 26.19
CA ALA A 66 -7.93 16.55 24.83
C ALA A 66 -8.42 17.65 23.87
N SER A 67 -9.73 17.91 23.86
CA SER A 67 -10.32 18.97 23.04
C SER A 67 -9.82 20.35 23.46
N ALA A 68 -9.57 20.61 24.74
CA ALA A 68 -8.95 21.84 25.18
C ALA A 68 -7.52 22.00 24.66
N ALA A 69 -6.72 20.93 24.63
CA ALA A 69 -5.35 20.96 24.09
C ALA A 69 -5.35 21.31 22.60
N LEU A 70 -6.22 20.65 21.81
CA LEU A 70 -6.43 20.91 20.39
C LEU A 70 -6.74 22.39 20.11
N MET A 71 -7.68 22.96 20.87
CA MET A 71 -8.13 24.35 20.70
C MET A 71 -7.02 25.38 20.88
N ARG A 72 -5.94 25.07 21.63
CA ARG A 72 -4.80 25.99 21.81
C ARG A 72 -3.96 26.17 20.55
N VAL A 73 -4.04 25.21 19.63
CA VAL A 73 -3.15 25.12 18.47
C VAL A 73 -3.82 25.64 17.19
N LEU A 74 -5.16 25.74 17.19
CA LEU A 74 -5.93 26.29 16.09
C LEU A 74 -5.50 27.72 15.72
N PRO A 75 -5.58 28.10 14.43
CA PRO A 75 -5.42 29.50 14.04
C PRO A 75 -6.55 30.36 14.63
N PRO A 76 -6.44 31.71 14.63
CA PRO A 76 -7.57 32.58 15.01
C PRO A 76 -8.85 32.27 14.22
N PRO A 77 -10.04 32.70 14.70
CA PRO A 77 -11.32 32.42 14.04
C PRO A 77 -11.29 32.71 12.54
N CYS A 78 -11.59 31.68 11.76
CA CYS A 78 -11.43 31.66 10.30
C CYS A 78 -12.42 30.68 9.67
N ARG A 79 -12.34 30.50 8.35
CA ARG A 79 -13.10 29.49 7.63
C ARG A 79 -12.43 28.12 7.77
N LEU A 80 -13.01 27.28 8.61
CA LEU A 80 -12.43 26.00 9.02
C LEU A 80 -13.27 24.82 8.54
N LEU A 81 -12.62 23.84 7.91
CA LEU A 81 -13.21 22.55 7.57
C LEU A 81 -12.86 21.54 8.67
N GLU A 82 -13.85 21.01 9.38
CA GLU A 82 -13.68 19.94 10.36
C GLU A 82 -13.98 18.60 9.69
N ILE A 83 -13.00 17.69 9.68
CA ILE A 83 -13.11 16.37 9.06
C ILE A 83 -13.28 15.35 10.17
N GLY A 84 -14.38 14.59 10.15
CA GLY A 84 -14.74 13.62 11.19
C GLY A 84 -15.36 14.30 12.41
N ILE A 85 -16.61 14.73 12.28
CA ILE A 85 -17.30 15.59 13.26
C ILE A 85 -17.74 14.89 14.56
N GLY A 86 -17.72 13.56 14.59
CA GLY A 86 -18.21 12.76 15.72
C GLY A 86 -19.64 13.16 16.12
N LEU A 87 -19.78 13.67 17.35
CA LEU A 87 -21.06 14.11 17.92
C LEU A 87 -21.36 15.61 17.68
N GLY A 88 -20.50 16.33 16.97
CA GLY A 88 -20.65 17.76 16.66
C GLY A 88 -20.30 18.71 17.80
N THR A 89 -19.73 18.22 18.90
CA THR A 89 -19.35 19.06 20.05
C THR A 89 -18.21 20.01 19.72
N THR A 90 -17.19 19.52 19.00
CA THR A 90 -16.08 20.36 18.50
C THR A 90 -16.61 21.42 17.53
N LEU A 91 -17.44 21.04 16.56
CA LEU A 91 -18.16 21.96 15.66
C LEU A 91 -18.89 23.07 16.42
N ALA A 92 -19.72 22.73 17.40
CA ALA A 92 -20.50 23.69 18.19
C ALA A 92 -19.60 24.67 18.95
N ARG A 93 -18.49 24.18 19.52
CA ARG A 93 -17.52 25.01 20.22
C ARG A 93 -16.81 25.98 19.27
N LEU A 94 -16.46 25.54 18.07
CA LEU A 94 -15.87 26.39 17.04
C LEU A 94 -16.85 27.48 16.59
N GLN A 95 -18.14 27.16 16.41
CA GLN A 95 -19.17 28.17 16.11
C GLN A 95 -19.30 29.21 17.23
N ALA A 96 -19.26 28.79 18.49
CA ALA A 96 -19.31 29.69 19.64
C ALA A 96 -18.05 30.59 19.77
N MET A 97 -16.96 30.23 19.08
CA MET A 97 -15.72 31.01 18.99
C MET A 97 -15.63 31.80 17.67
N ASP A 98 -16.76 32.03 16.98
CA ASP A 98 -16.87 32.81 15.75
C ASP A 98 -16.14 32.23 14.52
N TYR A 99 -15.81 30.93 14.50
CA TYR A 99 -15.31 30.29 13.29
C TYR A 99 -16.44 30.13 12.26
N ALA A 100 -16.13 30.39 10.99
CA ALA A 100 -16.96 30.01 9.87
C ALA A 100 -16.74 28.52 9.54
N VAL A 101 -17.17 27.65 10.45
CA VAL A 101 -16.88 26.22 10.40
C VAL A 101 -17.90 25.44 9.56
N CYS A 102 -17.42 24.45 8.80
CA CYS A 102 -18.23 23.41 8.20
C CYS A 102 -17.66 22.04 8.58
N GLY A 103 -18.54 21.11 8.98
CA GLY A 103 -18.15 19.76 9.35
C GLY A 103 -18.50 18.72 8.28
N ILE A 104 -17.61 17.75 8.04
CA ILE A 104 -17.87 16.64 7.13
C ILE A 104 -17.66 15.28 7.79
N THR A 105 -18.50 14.32 7.44
CA THR A 105 -18.34 12.89 7.77
C THR A 105 -19.13 12.05 6.76
N PRO A 106 -18.65 10.86 6.36
CA PRO A 106 -19.45 9.95 5.54
C PRO A 106 -20.57 9.25 6.35
N ASP A 107 -20.52 9.29 7.68
CA ASP A 107 -21.50 8.62 8.55
C ASP A 107 -22.80 9.43 8.68
N LEU A 108 -23.88 8.92 8.09
CA LEU A 108 -25.20 9.55 8.12
C LEU A 108 -25.82 9.58 9.53
N SER A 109 -25.50 8.62 10.39
CA SER A 109 -25.96 8.59 11.78
C SER A 109 -25.33 9.73 12.58
N GLN A 110 -24.05 10.03 12.35
CA GLN A 110 -23.39 11.20 12.94
C GLN A 110 -24.02 12.51 12.42
N ILE A 111 -24.29 12.63 11.12
CA ILE A 111 -24.97 13.82 10.56
C ILE A 111 -26.35 14.03 11.22
N ALA A 112 -27.12 12.96 11.39
CA ALA A 112 -28.43 13.01 12.04
C ALA A 112 -28.31 13.42 13.52
N GLU A 113 -27.29 12.91 14.23
CA GLU A 113 -26.98 13.29 15.61
C GLU A 113 -26.68 14.78 15.73
N VAL A 114 -25.77 15.30 14.90
CA VAL A 114 -25.36 16.70 14.94
C VAL A 114 -26.53 17.64 14.65
N ARG A 115 -27.35 17.35 13.61
CA ARG A 115 -28.54 18.15 13.31
C ARG A 115 -29.59 18.13 14.42
N ARG A 116 -29.62 17.08 15.23
CA ARG A 116 -30.51 17.03 16.38
C ARG A 116 -29.99 17.86 17.55
N ARG A 117 -28.67 17.84 17.80
CA ARG A 117 -28.02 18.61 18.87
C ARG A 117 -27.98 20.12 18.56
N LEU A 118 -27.66 20.47 17.32
CA LEU A 118 -27.37 21.86 16.93
C LEU A 118 -28.48 22.49 16.05
N GLY A 119 -29.49 21.71 15.69
CA GLY A 119 -30.60 22.14 14.84
C GLY A 119 -30.41 21.75 13.36
N PRO A 120 -31.52 21.77 12.57
CA PRO A 120 -31.53 21.27 11.19
C PRO A 120 -30.59 22.03 10.24
N ASN A 121 -30.23 23.27 10.60
CA ASN A 121 -29.36 24.15 9.82
C ASN A 121 -27.87 24.05 10.23
N ALA A 122 -27.48 23.07 11.06
CA ALA A 122 -26.08 22.84 11.40
C ALA A 122 -25.22 22.73 10.11
N PRO A 123 -24.05 23.38 10.04
CA PRO A 123 -23.25 23.48 8.82
C PRO A 123 -22.46 22.19 8.56
N VAL A 124 -23.17 21.08 8.37
CA VAL A 124 -22.58 19.75 8.14
C VAL A 124 -22.93 19.18 6.77
N ARG A 125 -22.02 18.36 6.22
CA ARG A 125 -22.22 17.61 4.96
C ARG A 125 -21.90 16.14 5.15
N ALA A 126 -22.75 15.29 4.55
CA ALA A 126 -22.46 13.88 4.39
C ALA A 126 -21.47 13.71 3.23
N SER A 127 -20.17 13.63 3.54
CA SER A 127 -19.11 13.60 2.53
C SER A 127 -17.83 13.00 3.09
N ARG A 128 -17.11 12.26 2.24
CA ARG A 128 -15.72 11.90 2.44
C ARG A 128 -14.82 13.08 2.08
N LEU A 129 -13.64 13.18 2.66
CA LEU A 129 -12.70 14.26 2.30
C LEU A 129 -12.29 14.16 0.83
N GLU A 130 -12.08 12.94 0.33
CA GLU A 130 -11.65 12.63 -1.02
C GLU A 130 -12.63 13.18 -2.08
N ASP A 131 -13.93 13.15 -1.76
CA ASP A 131 -15.02 13.56 -2.65
C ASP A 131 -15.48 15.01 -2.41
N PHE A 132 -14.89 15.72 -1.44
CA PHE A 132 -15.34 17.06 -1.04
C PHE A 132 -14.74 18.15 -1.94
N GLU A 133 -15.59 19.01 -2.52
CA GLU A 133 -15.18 20.06 -3.48
C GLU A 133 -15.71 21.47 -3.14
N GLU A 134 -16.58 21.61 -2.13
CA GLU A 134 -17.15 22.91 -1.78
C GLU A 134 -16.05 23.89 -1.35
N ASN A 135 -16.07 25.09 -1.93
CA ASN A 135 -15.14 26.18 -1.59
C ASN A 135 -13.65 25.81 -1.77
N THR A 136 -13.36 25.01 -2.80
CA THR A 136 -11.99 24.72 -3.25
C THR A 136 -11.14 26.00 -3.32
N GLY A 137 -9.95 25.97 -2.73
CA GLY A 137 -9.00 27.08 -2.64
C GLY A 137 -9.40 28.21 -1.68
N ALA A 138 -10.47 28.06 -0.89
CA ALA A 138 -10.99 29.13 -0.03
C ALA A 138 -11.08 28.78 1.46
N TRP A 139 -10.65 27.58 1.87
CA TRP A 139 -10.55 27.20 3.29
C TRP A 139 -9.27 27.77 3.91
N ASP A 140 -9.37 28.34 5.11
CA ASP A 140 -8.22 28.84 5.86
C ASP A 140 -7.55 27.72 6.66
N ALA A 141 -8.36 26.78 7.18
CA ALA A 141 -7.86 25.65 7.95
C ALA A 141 -8.63 24.35 7.70
N MET A 142 -7.92 23.23 7.82
CA MET A 142 -8.48 21.88 7.92
C MET A 142 -8.12 21.28 9.28
N LEU A 143 -9.10 20.66 9.94
CA LEU A 143 -8.97 20.08 11.26
C LEU A 143 -9.31 18.58 11.24
N PHE A 144 -8.40 17.77 11.78
CA PHE A 144 -8.59 16.35 12.03
C PHE A 144 -8.38 16.06 13.52
N GLN A 145 -9.36 15.43 14.15
CA GLN A 145 -9.25 14.89 15.51
C GLN A 145 -9.63 13.41 15.45
N GLU A 146 -8.61 12.55 15.44
CA GLU A 146 -8.74 11.08 15.27
C GLU A 146 -9.48 10.62 14.02
N SER A 147 -9.51 11.48 12.99
CA SER A 147 -10.12 11.18 11.69
C SER A 147 -9.10 11.01 10.57
N ALA A 148 -7.84 11.45 10.77
CA ALA A 148 -6.81 11.34 9.75
C ALA A 148 -6.35 9.88 9.57
N GLN A 149 -6.36 9.08 10.64
CA GLN A 149 -6.05 7.64 10.60
C GLN A 149 -6.93 6.81 9.65
N TYR A 150 -8.13 7.30 9.30
CA TYR A 150 -9.05 6.60 8.38
C TYR A 150 -8.92 7.04 6.92
N ILE A 151 -8.07 8.04 6.63
CA ILE A 151 -7.89 8.62 5.31
C ILE A 151 -6.45 8.41 4.89
N ASP A 152 -6.21 7.99 3.63
CA ASP A 152 -4.86 7.86 3.12
C ASP A 152 -4.11 9.19 3.23
N ALA A 153 -2.91 9.20 3.84
CA ALA A 153 -2.20 10.44 4.10
C ALA A 153 -1.84 11.21 2.81
N LEU A 154 -1.63 10.52 1.68
CA LEU A 154 -1.43 11.22 0.40
C LEU A 154 -2.70 11.95 -0.05
N ASP A 155 -3.87 11.39 0.22
CA ASP A 155 -5.14 12.03 -0.09
C ASP A 155 -5.38 13.23 0.84
N ILE A 156 -4.98 13.15 2.13
CA ILE A 156 -5.02 14.30 3.05
C ILE A 156 -4.23 15.48 2.46
N PHE A 157 -2.97 15.26 2.09
CA PHE A 157 -2.13 16.35 1.56
C PHE A 157 -2.52 16.81 0.15
N SER A 158 -3.03 15.89 -0.68
CA SER A 158 -3.60 16.22 -1.99
C SER A 158 -4.83 17.11 -1.85
N LYS A 159 -5.80 16.72 -1.01
CA LYS A 159 -7.01 17.51 -0.73
C LYS A 159 -6.68 18.82 -0.02
N ALA A 160 -5.73 18.83 0.91
CA ALA A 160 -5.24 20.07 1.51
C ALA A 160 -4.67 21.03 0.45
N SER A 161 -4.02 20.51 -0.60
CA SER A 161 -3.52 21.29 -1.75
C SER A 161 -4.58 21.82 -2.70
N GLN A 162 -5.77 21.24 -2.68
CA GLN A 162 -6.91 21.71 -3.46
C GLN A 162 -7.78 22.67 -2.65
N LEU A 163 -8.09 22.33 -1.40
CA LEU A 163 -9.11 22.98 -0.59
C LEU A 163 -8.59 24.22 0.13
N LEU A 164 -7.34 24.19 0.63
CA LEU A 164 -6.79 25.30 1.39
C LEU A 164 -6.34 26.45 0.49
N ARG A 165 -6.38 27.65 1.05
CA ARG A 165 -5.70 28.83 0.52
C ARG A 165 -4.16 28.63 0.48
N PRO A 166 -3.42 29.46 -0.27
CA PRO A 166 -1.95 29.36 -0.39
C PRO A 166 -1.16 29.45 0.93
N ASP A 167 -1.77 30.00 1.98
CA ASP A 167 -1.24 30.17 3.34
C ASP A 167 -2.03 29.35 4.39
N GLY A 168 -2.86 28.41 3.93
CA GLY A 168 -3.75 27.65 4.79
C GLY A 168 -3.04 26.71 5.77
N THR A 169 -3.76 26.36 6.84
CA THR A 169 -3.27 25.56 7.97
C THR A 169 -3.91 24.18 7.98
N LEU A 170 -3.16 23.17 8.38
CA LEU A 170 -3.62 21.82 8.63
C LEU A 170 -3.31 21.45 10.08
N VAL A 171 -4.34 21.13 10.86
CA VAL A 171 -4.22 20.70 12.26
C VAL A 171 -4.65 19.24 12.36
N ILE A 172 -3.79 18.40 12.94
CA ILE A 172 -4.04 16.97 13.11
C ILE A 172 -3.72 16.60 14.55
N MET A 173 -4.68 15.98 15.25
CA MET A 173 -4.47 15.35 16.53
C MET A 173 -4.89 13.89 16.41
N ASP A 174 -3.92 12.97 16.36
CA ASP A 174 -4.17 11.57 15.98
C ASP A 174 -3.06 10.61 16.46
N GLU A 175 -3.32 9.32 16.29
CA GLU A 175 -2.36 8.23 16.48
C GLU A 175 -1.43 8.08 15.25
N PHE A 176 -0.15 7.84 15.50
CA PHE A 176 0.87 7.63 14.46
C PHE A 176 1.78 6.46 14.82
N ALA A 177 2.17 5.68 13.81
CA ALA A 177 3.32 4.79 13.94
C ALA A 177 4.61 5.62 13.88
N VAL A 178 5.49 5.46 14.87
CA VAL A 178 6.80 6.13 14.92
C VAL A 178 7.97 5.16 14.74
N LEU A 179 7.71 3.87 14.93
CA LEU A 179 8.61 2.76 14.60
C LEU A 179 7.87 1.73 13.74
N ARG A 180 8.58 1.07 12.83
CA ARG A 180 8.07 -0.09 12.07
C ARG A 180 9.04 -1.25 12.21
N ARG A 181 8.51 -2.46 12.32
CA ARG A 181 9.28 -3.68 12.55
C ARG A 181 9.02 -4.74 11.48
N PRO A 182 9.97 -5.65 11.23
CA PRO A 182 9.77 -6.76 10.30
C PRO A 182 8.58 -7.63 10.70
N GLY A 183 7.73 -8.00 9.74
CA GLY A 183 6.60 -8.91 9.97
C GLY A 183 5.38 -8.30 10.66
N GLU A 184 5.48 -7.06 11.15
CA GLU A 184 4.37 -6.34 11.76
C GLU A 184 3.64 -5.49 10.71
N ARG A 185 2.31 -5.57 10.67
CA ARG A 185 1.47 -4.65 9.91
C ARG A 185 1.07 -3.49 10.81
N GLU A 186 1.24 -2.28 10.28
CA GLU A 186 0.84 -1.06 10.97
C GLU A 186 -0.33 -0.42 10.24
N ASN A 187 -1.40 -0.16 11.01
CA ASN A 187 -2.60 0.49 10.48
C ASN A 187 -2.51 2.02 10.58
N MET A 188 -1.59 2.54 11.38
CA MET A 188 -1.39 3.96 11.57
C MET A 188 -0.43 4.55 10.54
N HIS A 189 -0.66 5.81 10.19
CA HIS A 189 0.26 6.57 9.34
C HIS A 189 1.64 6.60 9.97
N TYR A 190 2.67 6.36 9.15
CA TYR A 190 4.03 6.40 9.64
C TYR A 190 4.55 7.83 9.68
N TRP A 191 4.78 8.34 10.89
CA TRP A 191 5.12 9.73 11.15
C TRP A 191 6.27 10.26 10.28
N PRO A 192 7.41 9.54 10.14
CA PRO A 192 8.49 10.00 9.27
C PRO A 192 8.10 10.16 7.80
N HIS A 193 7.12 9.40 7.29
CA HIS A 193 6.62 9.55 5.91
C HIS A 193 5.63 10.71 5.81
N VAL A 194 4.74 10.88 6.80
CA VAL A 194 3.82 12.02 6.89
C VAL A 194 4.59 13.34 6.83
N GLN A 195 5.71 13.47 7.55
CA GLN A 195 6.56 14.67 7.51
C GLN A 195 7.09 14.95 6.10
N ARG A 196 7.57 13.92 5.39
CA ARG A 196 8.10 14.07 4.02
C ARG A 196 7.00 14.43 3.02
N TRP A 197 5.81 13.84 3.17
CA TRP A 197 4.68 14.15 2.30
C TRP A 197 4.16 15.57 2.53
N ALA A 198 4.09 16.02 3.79
CA ALA A 198 3.80 17.41 4.13
C ALA A 198 4.80 18.38 3.46
N GLU A 199 6.11 18.11 3.58
CA GLU A 199 7.16 18.94 2.98
C GLU A 199 7.05 19.01 1.45
N ARG A 200 6.78 17.87 0.79
CA ARG A 200 6.57 17.81 -0.66
C ARG A 200 5.30 18.55 -1.10
N ALA A 201 4.27 18.53 -0.27
CA ALA A 201 3.03 19.30 -0.46
C ALA A 201 3.18 20.80 -0.13
N GLY A 202 4.36 21.24 0.34
CA GLY A 202 4.68 22.64 0.60
C GLY A 202 4.34 23.13 2.00
N PHE A 203 4.08 22.20 2.93
CA PHE A 203 3.82 22.49 4.33
C PHE A 203 5.09 22.41 5.18
N THR A 204 5.12 23.22 6.24
CA THR A 204 6.10 23.11 7.32
C THR A 204 5.38 22.83 8.63
N LEU A 205 5.92 21.91 9.42
CA LEU A 205 5.47 21.63 10.78
C LEU A 205 5.91 22.77 11.69
N ASP A 206 4.97 23.56 12.21
CA ASP A 206 5.25 24.69 13.10
C ASP A 206 4.83 24.41 14.56
N HIS A 207 4.05 23.35 14.79
CA HIS A 207 3.75 22.82 16.11
C HIS A 207 3.75 21.29 16.12
N CYS A 208 4.41 20.69 17.12
CA CYS A 208 4.42 19.25 17.37
C CYS A 208 4.46 19.02 18.89
N GLU A 209 3.36 18.56 19.45
CA GLU A 209 3.25 18.18 20.86
C GLU A 209 3.01 16.67 20.94
N ASP A 210 3.90 15.96 21.63
CA ASP A 210 3.75 14.54 21.94
C ASP A 210 2.88 14.38 23.19
N LEU A 211 1.68 13.83 22.98
CA LEU A 211 0.66 13.63 24.01
C LEU A 211 0.50 12.15 24.38
N THR A 212 1.43 11.30 23.95
CA THR A 212 1.36 9.84 24.10
C THR A 212 1.15 9.41 25.53
N LYS A 213 1.87 10.01 26.49
CA LYS A 213 1.79 9.65 27.91
C LYS A 213 0.41 9.91 28.51
N GLN A 214 -0.27 10.95 28.04
CA GLN A 214 -1.59 11.35 28.51
C GLN A 214 -2.70 10.60 27.75
N ALA A 215 -2.48 10.26 26.47
CA ALA A 215 -3.46 9.59 25.63
C ALA A 215 -3.53 8.07 25.83
N ALA A 216 -2.37 7.40 25.98
CA ALA A 216 -2.27 5.95 26.09
C ALA A 216 -3.13 5.33 27.22
N PRO A 217 -3.32 5.97 28.39
CA PRO A 217 -4.24 5.47 29.43
C PRO A 217 -5.69 5.29 28.98
N THR A 218 -6.10 5.87 27.84
CA THR A 218 -7.41 5.59 27.23
C THR A 218 -7.60 4.10 26.95
N ILE A 219 -6.54 3.39 26.54
CA ILE A 219 -6.57 1.95 26.27
C ILE A 219 -6.89 1.16 27.55
N ASP A 220 -6.23 1.51 28.66
CA ASP A 220 -6.49 0.90 29.97
C ASP A 220 -7.90 1.15 30.46
N TRP A 221 -8.35 2.40 30.31
CA TRP A 221 -9.70 2.79 30.66
C TRP A 221 -10.73 1.99 29.84
N LEU A 222 -10.57 1.92 28.52
CA LEU A 222 -11.45 1.14 27.63
C LEU A 222 -11.49 -0.34 28.02
N SER A 223 -10.32 -0.99 28.17
CA SER A 223 -10.27 -2.41 28.53
C SER A 223 -10.95 -2.70 29.88
N SER A 224 -10.71 -1.84 30.88
CA SER A 224 -11.36 -1.95 32.19
C SER A 224 -12.87 -1.83 32.08
N ARG A 225 -13.37 -0.85 31.30
CA ARG A 225 -14.80 -0.57 31.17
C ARG A 225 -15.56 -1.56 30.31
N VAL A 226 -14.97 -2.05 29.22
CA VAL A 226 -15.52 -3.15 28.45
C VAL A 226 -15.71 -4.39 29.33
N THR A 227 -14.73 -4.69 30.19
CA THR A 227 -14.81 -5.82 31.12
C THR A 227 -15.87 -5.59 32.20
N HIS A 228 -15.89 -4.41 32.81
CA HIS A 228 -16.83 -4.08 33.88
C HIS A 228 -18.29 -4.07 33.40
N HIS A 229 -18.57 -3.48 32.24
CA HIS A 229 -19.92 -3.32 31.69
C HIS A 229 -20.31 -4.43 30.71
N ARG A 230 -19.54 -5.54 30.64
CA ARG A 230 -19.72 -6.59 29.61
C ARG A 230 -21.17 -7.08 29.50
N SER A 231 -21.81 -7.41 30.62
CA SER A 231 -23.20 -7.89 30.62
C SER A 231 -24.19 -6.86 30.06
N ALA A 232 -23.96 -5.56 30.30
CA ALA A 232 -24.79 -4.50 29.74
C ALA A 232 -24.51 -4.31 28.25
N LEU A 233 -23.25 -4.37 27.83
CA LEU A 233 -22.83 -4.27 26.43
C LEU A 233 -23.44 -5.40 25.56
N LEU A 234 -23.57 -6.61 26.08
CA LEU A 234 -24.17 -7.74 25.36
C LEU A 234 -25.67 -7.56 25.09
N ASN A 235 -26.35 -6.61 25.76
CA ASN A 235 -27.72 -6.26 25.44
C ASN A 235 -27.83 -5.28 24.26
N LEU A 236 -26.70 -4.74 23.78
CA LEU A 236 -26.69 -3.81 22.66
C LEU A 236 -26.80 -4.57 21.32
N PRO A 237 -27.61 -4.08 20.37
CA PRO A 237 -27.73 -4.68 19.05
C PRO A 237 -26.36 -4.82 18.36
N GLY A 238 -26.08 -6.01 17.82
CA GLY A 238 -24.85 -6.29 17.07
C GLY A 238 -23.60 -6.51 17.92
N VAL A 239 -23.68 -6.38 19.25
CA VAL A 239 -22.58 -6.68 20.17
C VAL A 239 -22.71 -8.12 20.64
N THR A 240 -21.61 -8.88 20.53
CA THR A 240 -21.50 -10.29 20.91
C THR A 240 -20.26 -10.51 21.76
N ASP A 241 -20.20 -11.63 22.48
CA ASP A 241 -18.98 -12.02 23.21
C ASP A 241 -17.76 -12.05 22.28
N ALA A 242 -17.90 -12.62 21.08
CA ALA A 242 -16.82 -12.69 20.09
C ALA A 242 -16.31 -11.29 19.67
N THR A 243 -17.21 -10.32 19.46
CA THR A 243 -16.79 -8.95 19.11
C THR A 243 -16.13 -8.23 20.29
N LEU A 244 -16.59 -8.46 21.53
CA LEU A 244 -15.99 -7.84 22.71
C LEU A 244 -14.61 -8.46 23.03
N ASP A 245 -14.46 -9.77 22.86
CA ASP A 245 -13.18 -10.44 23.01
C ASP A 245 -12.17 -9.97 21.95
N ALA A 246 -12.63 -9.83 20.70
CA ALA A 246 -11.80 -9.26 19.63
C ALA A 246 -11.37 -7.82 19.93
N LEU A 247 -12.27 -7.00 20.51
CA LEU A 247 -11.93 -5.64 20.94
C LEU A 247 -10.90 -5.63 22.07
N LEU A 248 -11.05 -6.49 23.10
CA LEU A 248 -10.08 -6.58 24.19
C LEU A 248 -8.69 -7.05 23.69
N VAL A 249 -8.65 -8.00 22.76
CA VAL A 249 -7.40 -8.43 22.11
C VAL A 249 -6.78 -7.29 21.31
N ALA A 250 -7.59 -6.53 20.57
CA ALA A 250 -7.11 -5.36 19.85
C ALA A 250 -6.52 -4.31 20.80
N LEU A 251 -7.25 -3.97 21.87
CA LEU A 251 -6.79 -3.01 22.89
C LEU A 251 -5.47 -3.44 23.55
N GLU A 252 -5.28 -4.74 23.81
CA GLU A 252 -3.99 -5.24 24.32
C GLU A 252 -2.85 -5.05 23.31
N GLY A 253 -3.11 -5.29 22.02
CA GLY A 253 -2.15 -4.97 20.96
C GLY A 253 -1.80 -3.48 20.91
N TYR A 254 -2.76 -2.57 21.10
CA TYR A 254 -2.49 -1.14 21.20
C TYR A 254 -1.67 -0.79 22.45
N ARG A 255 -2.00 -1.39 23.61
CA ARG A 255 -1.24 -1.22 24.87
C ARG A 255 0.23 -1.57 24.67
N GLU A 256 0.52 -2.71 24.04
CA GLU A 256 1.90 -3.14 23.74
C GLU A 256 2.62 -2.19 22.78
N LYS A 257 1.92 -1.69 21.76
CA LYS A 257 2.50 -0.73 20.80
C LYS A 257 2.84 0.61 21.44
N TYR A 258 1.99 1.11 22.33
CA TYR A 258 2.30 2.30 23.13
C TYR A 258 3.46 2.04 24.10
N ALA A 259 3.41 0.94 24.85
CA ALA A 259 4.44 0.59 25.83
C ALA A 259 5.83 0.38 25.19
N SER A 260 5.87 -0.15 23.96
CA SER A 260 7.11 -0.41 23.23
C SER A 260 7.57 0.75 22.32
N GLY A 261 6.88 1.89 22.36
CA GLY A 261 7.21 3.08 21.57
C GLY A 261 7.01 2.92 20.06
N VAL A 262 6.15 1.98 19.65
CA VAL A 262 5.75 1.81 18.25
C VAL A 262 4.74 2.86 17.84
N TYR A 263 3.77 3.16 18.72
CA TYR A 263 2.77 4.21 18.54
C TYR A 263 3.04 5.44 19.39
N ALA A 264 2.69 6.59 18.83
CA ALA A 264 2.65 7.87 19.51
C ALA A 264 1.31 8.56 19.20
N TYR A 265 0.86 9.39 20.12
CA TYR A 265 -0.31 10.25 19.94
C TYR A 265 0.17 11.69 19.83
N LEU A 266 -0.02 12.32 18.67
CA LEU A 266 0.62 13.59 18.34
C LEU A 266 -0.43 14.68 18.04
N LEU A 267 -0.19 15.89 18.55
CA LEU A 267 -0.88 17.12 18.16
C LEU A 267 0.04 17.95 17.26
N LEU A 268 -0.39 18.14 16.03
CA LEU A 268 0.39 18.68 14.93
C LEU A 268 -0.29 19.89 14.32
N ARG A 269 0.51 20.90 13.98
CA ARG A 269 0.10 21.99 13.09
C ARG A 269 1.10 22.16 11.97
N PHE A 270 0.55 22.22 10.76
CA PHE A 270 1.28 22.47 9.54
C PHE A 270 0.76 23.76 8.92
N THR A 271 1.68 24.63 8.52
CA THR A 271 1.37 25.85 7.79
C THR A 271 1.96 25.77 6.39
N ARG A 272 1.16 26.08 5.36
CA ARG A 272 1.66 26.09 3.98
C ARG A 272 2.61 27.27 3.78
N GLN A 273 3.84 26.97 3.35
CA GLN A 273 4.86 27.98 3.06
C GLN A 273 5.02 28.24 1.57
N ARG A 274 4.65 27.26 0.73
CA ARG A 274 4.74 27.36 -0.72
C ARG A 274 3.69 26.50 -1.40
N LEU A 275 3.31 26.88 -2.61
CA LEU A 275 2.58 26.01 -3.52
C LEU A 275 3.60 25.22 -4.36
N PRO A 276 3.68 23.90 -4.21
CA PRO A 276 4.57 23.10 -5.03
C PRO A 276 4.08 23.13 -6.49
N ARG A 277 5.03 23.24 -7.42
CA ARG A 277 4.75 23.12 -8.87
C ARG A 277 4.09 21.78 -9.21
N TRP A 278 4.50 20.73 -8.52
CA TRP A 278 4.07 19.36 -8.74
C TRP A 278 3.12 18.91 -7.63
N GLN A 279 1.99 18.32 -8.01
CA GLN A 279 1.04 17.72 -7.08
C GLN A 279 1.22 16.20 -7.07
N LEU A 280 1.17 15.60 -5.89
CA LEU A 280 1.33 14.16 -5.68
C LEU A 280 -0.03 13.54 -5.39
N GLY A 281 -0.24 12.32 -5.86
CA GLY A 281 -1.47 11.60 -5.59
C GLY A 281 -1.40 10.14 -6.01
N ARG A 282 -2.35 9.37 -5.50
CA ARG A 282 -2.53 7.98 -5.91
C ARG A 282 -3.20 7.94 -7.28
N ILE A 283 -2.84 6.95 -8.08
CA ILE A 283 -3.54 6.66 -9.34
C ILE A 283 -4.77 5.82 -9.01
N LEU A 284 -5.95 6.40 -9.26
CA LEU A 284 -7.24 5.78 -9.04
C LEU A 284 -7.88 5.40 -10.39
N PRO A 285 -8.91 4.54 -10.42
CA PRO A 285 -9.53 4.09 -11.67
C PRO A 285 -9.98 5.23 -12.61
N GLN A 286 -10.40 6.37 -12.07
CA GLN A 286 -10.78 7.54 -12.86
C GLN A 286 -9.62 8.19 -13.62
N HIS A 287 -8.36 7.99 -13.20
CA HIS A 287 -7.18 8.55 -13.86
C HIS A 287 -6.70 7.71 -15.07
N ARG A 288 -7.43 6.65 -15.44
CA ARG A 288 -7.01 5.70 -16.50
C ARG A 288 -6.68 6.38 -17.83
N GLU A 289 -7.47 7.35 -18.26
CA GLU A 289 -7.27 8.05 -19.54
C GLU A 289 -6.00 8.91 -19.54
N GLU A 290 -5.70 9.59 -18.43
CA GLU A 290 -4.47 10.36 -18.26
C GLU A 290 -3.24 9.45 -18.29
N VAL A 291 -3.31 8.29 -17.61
CA VAL A 291 -2.22 7.31 -17.62
C VAL A 291 -2.01 6.74 -19.02
N ALA A 292 -3.08 6.41 -19.74
CA ALA A 292 -2.97 5.92 -21.12
C ALA A 292 -2.35 6.97 -22.06
N THR A 293 -2.66 8.25 -21.85
CA THR A 293 -2.06 9.36 -22.60
C THR A 293 -0.56 9.49 -22.32
N LEU A 294 -0.16 9.47 -21.05
CA LEU A 294 1.26 9.51 -20.67
C LEU A 294 2.01 8.28 -21.18
N PHE A 295 1.39 7.10 -21.12
CA PHE A 295 1.94 5.86 -21.64
C PHE A 295 2.24 5.95 -23.14
N ALA A 296 1.28 6.46 -23.93
CA ALA A 296 1.48 6.67 -25.36
C ALA A 296 2.60 7.69 -25.66
N SER A 297 2.69 8.78 -24.89
CA SER A 297 3.77 9.78 -25.03
C SER A 297 5.15 9.17 -24.74
N VAL A 298 5.26 8.33 -23.70
CA VAL A 298 6.56 7.80 -23.25
C VAL A 298 7.03 6.59 -24.04
N PHE A 299 6.12 5.67 -24.36
CA PHE A 299 6.46 4.40 -25.03
C PHE A 299 6.17 4.40 -26.54
N GLY A 300 5.49 5.43 -27.07
CA GLY A 300 5.23 5.58 -28.50
C GLY A 300 4.07 4.72 -29.03
N HIS A 301 3.31 4.06 -28.16
CA HIS A 301 2.11 3.31 -28.51
C HIS A 301 1.11 3.33 -27.33
N PRO A 302 -0.20 3.20 -27.58
CA PRO A 302 -1.19 3.17 -26.50
C PRO A 302 -1.09 1.89 -25.67
N ILE A 303 -1.55 1.97 -24.41
CA ILE A 303 -1.84 0.79 -23.61
C ILE A 303 -3.29 0.36 -23.85
N SER A 304 -3.51 -0.93 -24.12
CA SER A 304 -4.87 -1.43 -24.33
C SER A 304 -5.63 -1.47 -23.00
N PRO A 305 -6.97 -1.29 -23.00
CA PRO A 305 -7.79 -1.47 -21.80
C PRO A 305 -7.58 -2.84 -21.14
N ALA A 306 -7.51 -3.90 -21.95
CA ALA A 306 -7.29 -5.26 -21.46
C ALA A 306 -5.93 -5.43 -20.77
N LEU A 307 -4.86 -4.83 -21.31
CA LEU A 307 -3.54 -4.85 -20.67
C LEU A 307 -3.53 -4.06 -19.36
N TRP A 308 -4.16 -2.88 -19.34
CA TRP A 308 -4.32 -2.11 -18.11
C TRP A 308 -5.04 -2.92 -17.02
N ASP A 309 -6.18 -3.54 -17.36
CA ASP A 309 -6.96 -4.32 -16.40
C ASP A 309 -6.19 -5.56 -15.95
N TRP A 310 -5.44 -6.21 -16.85
CA TRP A 310 -4.56 -7.31 -16.50
C TRP A 310 -3.51 -6.90 -15.45
N LYS A 311 -2.92 -5.69 -15.58
CA LYS A 311 -1.94 -5.15 -14.63
C LYS A 311 -2.55 -4.64 -13.31
N TYR A 312 -3.54 -3.76 -13.37
CA TYR A 312 -3.94 -2.92 -12.23
C TYR A 312 -5.30 -3.27 -11.60
N ALA A 313 -6.23 -3.90 -12.34
CA ALA A 313 -7.57 -4.12 -11.81
C ALA A 313 -7.62 -5.14 -10.66
N ASN A 314 -8.71 -5.12 -9.89
CA ASN A 314 -8.97 -5.99 -8.73
C ASN A 314 -7.83 -5.99 -7.68
N GLY A 315 -7.24 -4.82 -7.41
CA GLY A 315 -6.17 -4.67 -6.42
C GLY A 315 -4.84 -5.33 -6.83
N ARG A 316 -4.66 -5.65 -8.12
CA ARG A 316 -3.44 -6.29 -8.64
C ARG A 316 -2.28 -5.32 -8.79
N GLY A 317 -2.52 -4.03 -8.91
CA GLY A 317 -1.47 -3.04 -9.02
C GLY A 317 -1.83 -1.76 -8.31
N SER A 318 -0.80 -0.99 -8.02
CA SER A 318 -0.90 0.35 -7.48
C SER A 318 0.10 1.26 -8.16
N ALA A 319 -0.17 2.57 -8.10
CA ALA A 319 0.71 3.54 -8.69
C ALA A 319 0.56 4.92 -8.03
N ILE A 320 1.65 5.67 -8.05
CA ILE A 320 1.71 7.08 -7.67
C ILE A 320 1.90 7.93 -8.93
N GLY A 321 1.13 9.01 -9.00
CA GLY A 321 1.22 10.01 -10.06
C GLY A 321 1.83 11.33 -9.56
N VAL A 322 2.33 12.10 -10.51
CA VAL A 322 2.76 13.47 -10.32
C VAL A 322 2.09 14.33 -11.38
N TRP A 323 1.37 15.37 -10.96
CA TRP A 323 0.63 16.27 -11.82
C TRP A 323 1.23 17.67 -11.85
N GLU A 324 1.09 18.33 -12.98
CA GLU A 324 1.30 19.78 -13.13
C GLU A 324 0.11 20.37 -13.84
N GLN A 325 -0.52 21.36 -13.22
CA GLN A 325 -1.68 22.06 -13.78
C GLN A 325 -2.79 21.09 -14.24
N GLY A 326 -3.04 20.04 -13.45
CA GLY A 326 -4.05 19.02 -13.74
C GLY A 326 -3.65 17.97 -14.78
N ARG A 327 -2.43 18.02 -15.33
CA ARG A 327 -1.93 17.03 -16.29
C ARG A 327 -0.93 16.08 -15.62
N LEU A 328 -1.15 14.77 -15.76
CA LEU A 328 -0.19 13.77 -15.32
C LEU A 328 1.13 13.87 -16.10
N VAL A 329 2.25 14.07 -15.40
CA VAL A 329 3.59 14.24 -15.99
C VAL A 329 4.58 13.14 -15.60
N ALA A 330 4.31 12.43 -14.51
CA ALA A 330 5.05 11.23 -14.15
C ALA A 330 4.16 10.22 -13.45
N HIS A 331 4.53 8.96 -13.57
CA HIS A 331 3.82 7.83 -13.02
C HIS A 331 4.85 6.78 -12.60
N TYR A 332 4.68 6.21 -11.42
CA TYR A 332 5.39 5.01 -11.03
C TYR A 332 4.39 3.98 -10.52
N GLY A 333 4.27 2.89 -11.28
CA GLY A 333 3.35 1.81 -10.97
C GLY A 333 3.96 0.43 -11.15
N GLY A 334 3.25 -0.53 -10.58
CA GLY A 334 3.61 -1.93 -10.68
C GLY A 334 2.57 -2.84 -10.06
N MET A 335 2.90 -4.11 -10.05
CA MET A 335 1.96 -5.19 -9.74
C MET A 335 2.33 -5.89 -8.44
N ARG A 336 1.32 -6.27 -7.67
CA ARG A 336 1.41 -7.19 -6.55
C ARG A 336 1.93 -8.54 -7.04
N ARG A 337 2.92 -9.07 -6.34
CA ARG A 337 3.52 -10.38 -6.61
C ARG A 337 3.67 -11.15 -5.31
N ASP A 338 2.87 -12.20 -5.13
CA ASP A 338 3.13 -13.17 -4.06
C ASP A 338 4.54 -13.76 -4.24
N ALA A 339 5.27 -13.88 -3.15
CA ALA A 339 6.67 -14.29 -3.16
C ALA A 339 7.01 -15.22 -2.00
N LEU A 340 8.08 -16.00 -2.18
CA LEU A 340 8.80 -16.64 -1.10
C LEU A 340 10.14 -15.92 -0.95
N LEU A 341 10.38 -15.30 0.20
CA LEU A 341 11.66 -14.71 0.56
C LEU A 341 12.39 -15.67 1.48
N LEU A 342 13.40 -16.37 0.97
CA LEU A 342 14.17 -17.35 1.73
C LEU A 342 13.25 -18.42 2.34
N GLY A 343 12.28 -18.90 1.56
CA GLY A 343 11.25 -19.86 1.99
C GLY A 343 10.08 -19.28 2.79
N ARG A 344 10.15 -18.02 3.26
CA ARG A 344 9.05 -17.37 3.99
C ARG A 344 8.05 -16.72 3.02
N PRO A 345 6.73 -16.94 3.18
CA PRO A 345 5.72 -16.19 2.44
C PRO A 345 5.84 -14.68 2.65
N SER A 346 5.80 -13.94 1.55
CA SER A 346 5.83 -12.48 1.53
C SER A 346 5.08 -11.96 0.31
N VAL A 347 4.91 -10.64 0.23
CA VAL A 347 4.33 -9.96 -0.92
C VAL A 347 5.37 -8.96 -1.43
N ALA A 348 5.78 -9.16 -2.67
CA ALA A 348 6.66 -8.26 -3.39
C ALA A 348 5.86 -7.33 -4.30
N PHE A 349 6.46 -6.19 -4.60
CA PHE A 349 6.04 -5.30 -5.67
C PHE A 349 6.89 -5.55 -6.92
N GLN A 350 6.26 -5.75 -8.06
CA GLN A 350 6.90 -5.88 -9.36
C GLN A 350 6.73 -4.58 -10.14
N ALA A 351 7.78 -3.76 -10.16
CA ALA A 351 7.82 -2.48 -10.87
C ALA A 351 7.69 -2.70 -12.38
N CYS A 352 6.74 -2.01 -13.02
CA CYS A 352 6.33 -2.36 -14.38
C CYS A 352 6.06 -1.15 -15.29
N ASP A 353 5.55 -0.03 -14.76
CA ASP A 353 5.30 1.19 -15.54
C ASP A 353 5.91 2.43 -14.86
N PHE A 354 7.16 2.74 -15.21
CA PHE A 354 7.81 3.99 -14.81
C PHE A 354 7.87 4.97 -15.99
N MET A 355 7.10 6.06 -15.88
CA MET A 355 6.89 7.01 -16.97
C MET A 355 7.17 8.42 -16.50
N VAL A 356 7.90 9.17 -17.32
CA VAL A 356 8.16 10.60 -17.10
C VAL A 356 8.06 11.30 -18.45
N GLU A 357 7.19 12.29 -18.53
CA GLU A 357 6.96 13.10 -19.72
C GLU A 357 8.29 13.70 -20.22
N PRO A 358 8.63 13.54 -21.51
CA PRO A 358 9.87 14.07 -22.10
C PRO A 358 10.18 15.53 -21.75
N ALA A 359 9.18 16.42 -21.73
CA ALA A 359 9.37 17.85 -21.48
C ALA A 359 9.92 18.19 -20.07
N VAL A 360 9.72 17.32 -19.08
CA VAL A 360 10.11 17.56 -17.67
C VAL A 360 11.14 16.54 -17.16
N ARG A 361 11.51 15.57 -18.00
CA ARG A 361 12.45 14.48 -17.72
C ARG A 361 13.87 14.94 -17.38
N GLY A 362 14.26 16.15 -17.81
CA GLY A 362 15.59 16.71 -17.55
C GLY A 362 15.86 17.14 -16.10
N THR A 363 14.83 17.17 -15.24
CA THR A 363 14.95 17.61 -13.85
C THR A 363 15.53 16.49 -12.97
N LEU A 364 16.86 16.37 -12.96
CA LEU A 364 17.59 15.34 -12.19
C LEU A 364 17.87 15.79 -10.74
N SER A 365 16.81 16.10 -9.99
CA SER A 365 16.91 16.55 -8.59
C SER A 365 15.89 15.86 -7.70
N ARG A 366 16.05 16.00 -6.37
CA ARG A 366 15.07 15.55 -5.37
C ARG A 366 13.72 16.30 -5.41
N GLN A 367 13.58 17.27 -6.32
CA GLN A 367 12.34 18.00 -6.56
C GLN A 367 11.76 17.72 -7.96
N GLY A 368 12.45 16.89 -8.76
CA GLY A 368 12.00 16.51 -10.09
C GLY A 368 10.89 15.45 -10.04
N PRO A 369 10.03 15.39 -11.07
CA PRO A 369 8.86 14.50 -11.08
C PRO A 369 9.23 13.01 -11.02
N ALA A 370 10.36 12.62 -11.62
CA ALA A 370 10.89 11.25 -11.52
C ALA A 370 11.18 10.84 -10.07
N PHE A 371 11.91 11.67 -9.33
CA PHE A 371 12.21 11.43 -7.93
C PHE A 371 10.95 11.47 -7.07
N LEU A 372 10.08 12.45 -7.29
CA LEU A 372 8.85 12.59 -6.53
C LEU A 372 7.94 11.37 -6.69
N ALA A 373 7.77 10.85 -7.91
CA ALA A 373 7.02 9.62 -8.16
C ALA A 373 7.66 8.43 -7.43
N THR A 374 8.98 8.24 -7.60
CA THR A 374 9.70 7.10 -7.01
C THR A 374 9.73 7.14 -5.49
N ALA A 375 10.15 8.25 -4.88
CA ALA A 375 10.26 8.38 -3.43
C ALA A 375 8.90 8.22 -2.74
N THR A 376 7.86 8.82 -3.31
CA THR A 376 6.49 8.75 -2.76
C THR A 376 5.93 7.34 -2.87
N PHE A 377 6.13 6.67 -4.01
CA PHE A 377 5.75 5.26 -4.16
C PHE A 377 6.46 4.39 -3.12
N LEU A 378 7.78 4.50 -2.98
CA LEU A 378 8.53 3.68 -2.03
C LEU A 378 8.04 3.90 -0.60
N GLU A 379 7.75 5.14 -0.20
CA GLU A 379 7.22 5.47 1.14
C GLU A 379 5.81 4.96 1.40
N HIS A 380 4.97 4.92 0.37
CA HIS A 380 3.57 4.52 0.49
C HIS A 380 3.42 3.00 0.42
N GLU A 381 4.18 2.36 -0.46
CA GLU A 381 3.93 0.97 -0.88
C GLU A 381 5.00 -0.02 -0.42
N LEU A 382 6.24 0.44 -0.14
CA LEU A 382 7.38 -0.45 0.07
C LEU A 382 8.03 -0.33 1.45
N GLY A 383 8.21 -1.48 2.11
CA GLY A 383 8.99 -1.62 3.33
C GLY A 383 8.21 -2.26 4.48
N TYR A 384 8.78 -2.22 5.67
CA TYR A 384 8.07 -2.67 6.88
C TYR A 384 6.81 -1.83 7.10
N GLY A 385 5.75 -2.49 7.60
CA GLY A 385 4.42 -1.91 7.78
C GLY A 385 3.73 -1.41 6.50
N ALA A 386 4.31 -1.59 5.32
CA ALA A 386 3.70 -1.22 4.03
C ALA A 386 3.07 -2.45 3.34
N PRO A 387 2.28 -2.27 2.27
CA PRO A 387 1.67 -3.37 1.52
C PRO A 387 2.67 -4.39 0.95
N TYR A 388 3.89 -3.95 0.59
CA TYR A 388 4.93 -4.78 -0.01
C TYR A 388 6.23 -4.74 0.79
N GLU A 389 6.81 -5.91 1.05
CA GLU A 389 8.04 -6.01 1.84
C GLU A 389 9.29 -5.72 1.00
N VAL A 390 9.29 -6.13 -0.28
CA VAL A 390 10.41 -5.97 -1.22
C VAL A 390 9.93 -5.57 -2.60
N GLY A 391 10.79 -4.86 -3.34
CA GLY A 391 10.54 -4.45 -4.72
C GLY A 391 11.45 -5.19 -5.68
N VAL A 392 10.91 -5.58 -6.83
CA VAL A 392 11.66 -6.16 -7.95
C VAL A 392 11.35 -5.34 -9.20
N GLY A 393 12.38 -4.88 -9.87
CA GLY A 393 12.27 -4.15 -11.13
C GLY A 393 13.44 -4.49 -12.04
N PHE A 394 13.28 -4.20 -13.32
CA PHE A 394 14.26 -4.53 -14.36
C PHE A 394 14.73 -3.29 -15.13
N PRO A 395 15.19 -2.21 -14.45
CA PRO A 395 15.71 -1.05 -15.14
C PRO A 395 16.98 -1.42 -15.92
N ASN A 396 17.08 -0.91 -17.14
CA ASN A 396 18.37 -0.85 -17.82
C ASN A 396 19.34 0.08 -17.07
N LEU A 397 20.62 0.00 -17.38
CA LEU A 397 21.68 0.75 -16.70
C LEU A 397 21.43 2.27 -16.70
N ARG A 398 20.80 2.83 -17.74
CA ARG A 398 20.44 4.25 -17.79
C ARG A 398 19.36 4.60 -16.78
N ALA A 399 18.30 3.79 -16.69
CA ALA A 399 17.19 3.99 -15.75
C ALA A 399 17.62 3.71 -14.29
N TYR A 400 18.61 2.85 -14.07
CA TYR A 400 19.15 2.51 -12.75
C TYR A 400 19.98 3.63 -12.10
N ARG A 401 20.82 4.33 -12.88
CA ARG A 401 21.81 5.28 -12.36
C ARG A 401 21.24 6.47 -11.59
N MET A 402 20.11 7.03 -12.03
CA MET A 402 19.54 8.22 -11.40
C MET A 402 18.97 7.89 -10.01
N PRO A 403 18.08 6.89 -9.85
CA PRO A 403 17.56 6.55 -8.52
C PRO A 403 18.67 6.10 -7.56
N GLU A 404 19.69 5.38 -8.03
CA GLU A 404 20.87 5.04 -7.22
C GLU A 404 21.59 6.29 -6.70
N ARG A 405 21.94 7.25 -7.57
CA ARG A 405 22.60 8.50 -7.16
C ARG A 405 21.77 9.33 -6.17
N LEU A 406 20.44 9.26 -6.24
CA LEU A 406 19.55 9.98 -5.34
C LEU A 406 19.31 9.24 -4.00
N GLY A 407 19.81 8.01 -3.87
CA GLY A 407 19.67 7.14 -2.70
C GLY A 407 18.37 6.32 -2.68
N LEU A 408 17.60 6.33 -3.77
CA LEU A 408 16.37 5.53 -3.88
C LEU A 408 16.69 4.04 -4.04
N TYR A 409 17.78 3.71 -4.73
CA TYR A 409 18.32 2.36 -4.84
C TYR A 409 19.58 2.19 -4.00
N ARG A 410 19.78 0.96 -3.53
CA ARG A 410 20.99 0.51 -2.84
C ARG A 410 21.53 -0.74 -3.53
N GLY A 411 22.57 -0.57 -4.33
CA GLY A 411 23.30 -1.67 -4.97
C GLY A 411 22.44 -2.52 -5.92
N ALA A 412 23.06 -3.58 -6.43
CA ALA A 412 22.42 -4.58 -7.28
C ALA A 412 22.07 -5.81 -6.44
N LEU A 413 20.80 -6.22 -6.46
CA LEU A 413 20.38 -7.51 -5.89
C LEU A 413 20.67 -8.66 -6.86
N ALA A 414 20.57 -8.41 -8.16
CA ALA A 414 20.91 -9.34 -9.22
C ALA A 414 21.24 -8.56 -10.51
N ARG A 415 22.03 -9.17 -11.39
CA ARG A 415 22.19 -8.74 -12.78
C ARG A 415 21.45 -9.71 -13.68
N ILE A 416 20.73 -9.21 -14.68
CA ILE A 416 20.06 -10.10 -15.64
C ILE A 416 20.99 -10.36 -16.82
N VAL A 417 21.15 -11.64 -17.12
CA VAL A 417 21.93 -12.13 -18.25
C VAL A 417 21.01 -12.87 -19.23
N GLU A 418 21.38 -12.86 -20.50
CA GLU A 418 20.79 -13.74 -21.51
C GLU A 418 21.68 -14.97 -21.69
N LEU A 419 21.06 -16.15 -21.62
CA LEU A 419 21.66 -17.39 -22.08
C LEU A 419 21.14 -17.71 -23.46
N ARG A 420 22.03 -18.17 -24.34
CA ARG A 420 21.71 -18.57 -25.70
C ARG A 420 22.22 -19.99 -25.97
N TRP A 421 21.31 -20.89 -26.29
CA TRP A 421 21.61 -22.26 -26.70
C TRP A 421 21.21 -22.51 -28.15
N THR A 422 21.94 -23.40 -28.81
CA THR A 422 21.52 -23.98 -30.08
C THR A 422 20.52 -25.11 -29.88
N ALA A 423 19.62 -25.28 -30.84
CA ALA A 423 18.72 -26.43 -30.90
C ALA A 423 19.52 -27.74 -30.88
N LEU A 424 18.93 -28.78 -30.27
CA LEU A 424 19.62 -30.04 -30.00
C LEU A 424 18.97 -31.20 -30.73
N SER A 425 19.65 -31.74 -31.74
CA SER A 425 19.26 -32.98 -32.40
C SER A 425 19.63 -34.19 -31.54
N ALA A 426 18.76 -34.54 -30.58
CA ALA A 426 18.92 -35.69 -29.70
C ALA A 426 17.72 -36.64 -29.78
N ARG A 427 17.95 -37.94 -29.50
CA ARG A 427 16.88 -38.94 -29.47
C ARG A 427 15.94 -38.68 -28.27
N PRO A 428 14.64 -39.01 -28.38
CA PRO A 428 13.72 -38.87 -27.27
C PRO A 428 14.09 -39.79 -26.10
N SER A 429 13.93 -39.29 -24.87
CA SER A 429 14.03 -40.12 -23.67
C SER A 429 12.91 -41.17 -23.68
N TRP A 430 13.26 -42.43 -23.42
CA TRP A 430 12.29 -43.52 -23.27
C TRP A 430 11.57 -43.48 -21.92
N ARG A 431 12.11 -42.74 -20.93
CA ARG A 431 11.52 -42.60 -19.59
C ARG A 431 10.56 -41.45 -19.47
N MET A 432 10.67 -40.45 -20.33
CA MET A 432 9.95 -39.18 -20.22
C MET A 432 9.12 -38.90 -21.46
N GLN A 433 8.07 -38.10 -21.27
CA GLN A 433 7.21 -37.58 -22.31
C GLN A 433 7.10 -36.07 -22.16
N LEU A 434 7.36 -35.35 -23.24
CA LEU A 434 7.13 -33.92 -23.34
C LEU A 434 5.88 -33.69 -24.17
N ARG A 435 4.93 -32.89 -23.66
CA ARG A 435 3.73 -32.48 -24.40
C ARG A 435 3.44 -31.01 -24.18
N GLU A 436 2.98 -30.36 -25.24
CA GLU A 436 2.33 -29.06 -25.13
C GLU A 436 0.96 -29.19 -24.47
N ALA A 437 0.59 -28.21 -23.66
CA ALA A 437 -0.76 -28.06 -23.15
C ALA A 437 -1.52 -27.07 -24.05
N PRO A 438 -2.50 -27.53 -24.86
CA PRO A 438 -3.16 -26.67 -25.85
C PRO A 438 -4.19 -25.72 -25.24
N ALA A 439 -4.66 -26.00 -24.02
CA ALA A 439 -5.64 -25.20 -23.30
C ALA A 439 -5.47 -25.34 -21.79
N TRP A 440 -5.93 -24.34 -21.06
CA TRP A 440 -6.01 -24.39 -19.60
C TRP A 440 -7.15 -25.30 -19.16
N THR A 441 -6.84 -26.30 -18.32
CA THR A 441 -7.80 -27.31 -17.84
C THR A 441 -7.59 -27.58 -16.36
N PRO A 442 -8.58 -28.14 -15.63
CA PRO A 442 -8.39 -28.55 -14.24
C PRO A 442 -7.23 -29.52 -14.03
N GLN A 443 -6.98 -30.41 -15.00
CA GLN A 443 -5.83 -31.33 -14.99
C GLN A 443 -4.51 -30.56 -15.08
N LEU A 444 -4.38 -29.65 -16.04
CA LEU A 444 -3.17 -28.83 -16.19
C LEU A 444 -2.93 -27.98 -14.93
N ARG A 445 -3.99 -27.41 -14.35
CA ARG A 445 -3.91 -26.65 -13.09
C ARG A 445 -3.29 -27.49 -11.98
N ALA A 446 -3.76 -28.73 -11.78
CA ALA A 446 -3.23 -29.63 -10.76
C ALA A 446 -1.77 -30.05 -11.04
N GLU A 447 -1.40 -30.24 -12.30
CA GLU A 447 -0.04 -30.61 -12.69
C GLU A 447 0.94 -29.45 -12.51
N ILE A 448 0.54 -28.22 -12.84
CA ILE A 448 1.33 -27.00 -12.59
C ILE A 448 1.53 -26.80 -11.09
N GLU A 449 0.47 -26.98 -10.30
CA GLU A 449 0.55 -26.88 -8.84
C GLU A 449 1.53 -27.91 -8.26
N CYS A 450 1.48 -29.15 -8.75
CA CYS A 450 2.43 -30.19 -8.35
C CYS A 450 3.88 -29.82 -8.72
N CYS A 451 4.13 -29.29 -9.92
CA CYS A 451 5.45 -28.83 -10.34
C CYS A 451 5.95 -27.65 -9.49
N TRP A 452 5.08 -26.70 -9.17
CA TRP A 452 5.40 -25.56 -8.32
C TRP A 452 5.78 -26.01 -6.90
N GLN A 453 4.97 -26.88 -6.27
CA GLN A 453 5.26 -27.39 -4.93
C GLN A 453 6.60 -28.14 -4.89
N ALA A 454 6.89 -28.95 -5.91
CA ALA A 454 8.16 -29.65 -6.02
C ALA A 454 9.35 -28.69 -6.22
N MET A 455 9.18 -27.63 -7.02
CA MET A 455 10.19 -26.57 -7.17
C MET A 455 10.42 -25.84 -5.85
N ALA A 456 9.35 -25.34 -5.21
CA ALA A 456 9.38 -24.60 -3.95
C ALA A 456 10.13 -25.37 -2.84
N ALA A 457 9.93 -26.69 -2.76
CA ALA A 457 10.63 -27.54 -1.79
C ALA A 457 12.16 -27.60 -1.98
N THR A 458 12.67 -27.25 -3.17
CA THR A 458 14.10 -27.31 -3.50
C THR A 458 14.77 -25.95 -3.63
N LEU A 459 14.01 -24.85 -3.54
CA LEU A 459 14.54 -23.49 -3.73
C LEU A 459 15.47 -23.02 -2.60
N GLY A 460 15.44 -23.68 -1.43
CA GLY A 460 16.33 -23.35 -0.32
C GLY A 460 16.26 -21.87 0.07
N GLU A 461 17.39 -21.19 0.02
CA GLU A 461 17.50 -19.76 0.35
C GLU A 461 17.24 -18.82 -0.84
N HIS A 462 16.63 -19.28 -1.93
CA HIS A 462 16.26 -18.38 -3.02
C HIS A 462 15.06 -17.48 -2.65
N ALA A 463 15.08 -16.25 -3.16
CA ALA A 463 13.93 -15.35 -3.20
C ALA A 463 13.24 -15.49 -4.56
N VAL A 464 11.92 -15.66 -4.60
CA VAL A 464 11.22 -16.04 -5.83
C VAL A 464 9.78 -15.55 -5.82
N GLY A 465 9.28 -15.07 -6.96
CA GLY A 465 7.84 -14.87 -7.14
C GLY A 465 7.12 -16.22 -7.23
N VAL A 466 6.00 -16.37 -6.52
CA VAL A 466 5.20 -17.60 -6.49
C VAL A 466 4.77 -17.99 -7.91
N ARG A 467 5.00 -19.25 -8.30
CA ARG A 467 4.66 -19.77 -9.64
C ARG A 467 3.58 -20.85 -9.56
N ASP A 468 2.61 -20.66 -8.69
CA ASP A 468 1.44 -21.52 -8.59
C ASP A 468 0.57 -21.49 -9.86
N ALA A 469 -0.44 -22.35 -9.89
CA ALA A 469 -1.30 -22.45 -11.05
C ALA A 469 -2.09 -21.16 -11.35
N ASP A 470 -2.46 -20.38 -10.33
CA ASP A 470 -3.15 -19.09 -10.49
C ASP A 470 -2.27 -18.03 -11.16
N TYR A 471 -0.99 -17.98 -10.78
CA TYR A 471 -0.01 -17.15 -11.44
C TYR A 471 0.17 -17.56 -12.91
N ILE A 472 0.40 -18.85 -13.18
CA ILE A 472 0.66 -19.34 -14.54
C ILE A 472 -0.53 -19.07 -15.47
N GLU A 473 -1.75 -19.39 -15.03
CA GLU A 473 -2.96 -19.14 -15.80
C GLU A 473 -3.08 -17.66 -16.17
N ARG A 474 -2.97 -16.79 -15.16
CA ARG A 474 -3.12 -15.35 -15.37
C ARG A 474 -2.01 -14.78 -16.25
N ARG A 475 -0.75 -15.15 -15.95
CA ARG A 475 0.44 -14.56 -16.56
C ARG A 475 0.61 -14.99 -18.01
N TYR A 476 0.33 -16.25 -18.31
CA TYR A 476 0.68 -16.85 -19.60
C TYR A 476 -0.53 -17.28 -20.43
N CYS A 477 -1.65 -17.68 -19.82
CA CYS A 477 -2.85 -18.07 -20.59
C CYS A 477 -3.81 -16.90 -20.82
N ARG A 478 -3.92 -15.96 -19.86
CA ARG A 478 -4.84 -14.81 -19.91
C ARG A 478 -4.15 -13.49 -20.24
N HIS A 479 -2.91 -13.53 -20.74
CA HIS A 479 -2.23 -12.31 -21.18
C HIS A 479 -2.90 -11.78 -22.46
N PRO A 480 -3.30 -10.51 -22.52
CA PRO A 480 -4.07 -9.99 -23.66
C PRO A 480 -3.24 -9.89 -24.95
N ASP A 481 -1.97 -9.50 -24.84
CA ASP A 481 -1.17 -9.16 -26.03
C ASP A 481 -0.12 -10.20 -26.44
N LYS A 482 0.11 -11.24 -25.62
CA LYS A 482 1.23 -12.18 -25.80
C LYS A 482 0.74 -13.61 -25.77
N ASN A 483 1.19 -14.39 -26.74
CA ASN A 483 0.86 -15.81 -26.86
C ASN A 483 2.02 -16.66 -26.33
N TYR A 484 1.79 -17.29 -25.19
CA TYR A 484 2.73 -18.20 -24.56
C TYR A 484 2.31 -19.65 -24.77
N ARG A 485 3.30 -20.55 -24.79
CA ARG A 485 3.09 -21.99 -24.96
C ARG A 485 3.61 -22.71 -23.73
N ILE A 486 2.75 -23.49 -23.07
CA ILE A 486 3.08 -24.23 -21.86
C ILE A 486 3.39 -25.68 -22.25
N PHE A 487 4.50 -26.19 -21.75
CA PHE A 487 4.92 -27.57 -21.96
C PHE A 487 5.07 -28.31 -20.64
N LEU A 488 4.61 -29.56 -20.61
CA LEU A 488 4.73 -30.47 -19.47
C LEU A 488 5.63 -31.63 -19.78
N LEU A 489 6.57 -31.87 -18.87
CA LEU A 489 7.42 -33.04 -18.83
C LEU A 489 6.85 -34.03 -17.81
N ARG A 490 6.54 -35.25 -18.26
CA ARG A 490 5.99 -36.32 -17.43
C ARG A 490 6.85 -37.57 -17.51
N THR A 491 6.73 -38.47 -16.54
CA THR A 491 7.16 -39.86 -16.72
C THR A 491 6.28 -40.54 -17.76
N ARG A 492 6.86 -41.39 -18.64
CA ARG A 492 6.04 -42.18 -19.59
C ARG A 492 5.12 -43.15 -18.87
N LEU A 493 5.69 -43.87 -17.91
CA LEU A 493 4.96 -44.79 -17.03
C LEU A 493 4.32 -43.99 -15.90
N GLY A 494 3.01 -44.14 -15.72
CA GLY A 494 2.24 -43.48 -14.66
C GLY A 494 1.95 -41.98 -14.87
N GLN A 495 2.47 -41.35 -15.93
CA GLN A 495 2.16 -39.96 -16.32
C GLN A 495 2.35 -38.92 -15.20
N ARG A 496 3.31 -39.15 -14.30
CA ARG A 496 3.58 -38.24 -13.18
C ARG A 496 4.22 -36.95 -13.70
N PRO A 497 3.73 -35.75 -13.33
CA PRO A 497 4.37 -34.49 -13.70
C PRO A 497 5.75 -34.37 -13.04
N LEU A 498 6.75 -34.00 -13.84
CA LEU A 498 8.13 -33.82 -13.40
C LEU A 498 8.55 -32.35 -13.42
N ALA A 499 8.12 -31.62 -14.45
CA ALA A 499 8.41 -30.21 -14.64
C ALA A 499 7.42 -29.58 -15.64
N ALA A 500 7.28 -28.27 -15.56
CA ALA A 500 6.63 -27.45 -16.57
C ALA A 500 7.57 -26.34 -17.03
N PHE A 501 7.40 -25.86 -18.24
CA PHE A 501 8.08 -24.65 -18.70
C PHE A 501 7.25 -23.90 -19.73
N VAL A 502 7.53 -22.61 -19.86
CA VAL A 502 6.81 -21.70 -20.74
C VAL A 502 7.74 -21.18 -21.82
N LEU A 503 7.35 -21.33 -23.08
CA LEU A 503 8.05 -20.75 -24.22
C LEU A 503 7.25 -19.61 -24.83
N ARG A 504 7.97 -18.62 -25.37
CA ARG A 504 7.44 -17.60 -26.27
C ARG A 504 8.22 -17.62 -27.57
N ALA A 505 7.54 -17.58 -28.71
CA ALA A 505 8.21 -17.38 -29.98
C ALA A 505 8.74 -15.94 -30.04
N THR A 506 10.03 -15.78 -30.30
CA THR A 506 10.67 -14.50 -30.58
C THR A 506 10.95 -14.47 -32.09
N GLY A 507 10.53 -13.40 -32.77
CA GLY A 507 10.62 -13.33 -34.24
C GLY A 507 12.03 -13.66 -34.77
N GLY A 508 12.09 -14.17 -36.00
CA GLY A 508 13.33 -14.53 -36.68
C GLY A 508 13.12 -14.58 -38.20
N GLU A 509 14.20 -14.63 -38.98
CA GLU A 509 14.11 -14.81 -40.44
C GLU A 509 13.34 -16.09 -40.78
N PRO A 510 12.62 -16.15 -41.92
CA PRO A 510 11.96 -17.37 -42.37
C PRO A 510 12.96 -18.55 -42.40
N GLY A 511 12.72 -19.58 -41.56
CA GLY A 511 13.63 -20.73 -41.41
C GLY A 511 14.53 -20.72 -40.17
N ALA A 512 14.48 -19.67 -39.33
CA ALA A 512 15.27 -19.55 -38.11
C ALA A 512 14.44 -19.02 -36.93
N ALA A 513 13.29 -19.65 -36.64
CA ALA A 513 12.46 -19.26 -35.51
C ALA A 513 13.25 -19.36 -34.18
N ALA A 514 13.21 -18.29 -33.38
CA ALA A 514 13.80 -18.26 -32.06
C ALA A 514 12.71 -18.43 -31.01
N TYR A 515 13.07 -19.07 -29.88
CA TYR A 515 12.17 -19.23 -28.75
C TYR A 515 12.86 -18.74 -27.49
N GLU A 516 12.11 -18.02 -26.66
CA GLU A 516 12.56 -17.61 -25.33
C GLU A 516 11.89 -18.50 -24.28
N LEU A 517 12.71 -19.03 -23.37
CA LEU A 517 12.28 -19.72 -22.17
C LEU A 517 11.87 -18.67 -21.12
N MET A 518 10.57 -18.46 -21.00
CA MET A 518 10.01 -17.43 -20.13
C MET A 518 10.00 -17.86 -18.67
N ASP A 519 9.73 -19.14 -18.41
CA ASP A 519 9.64 -19.66 -17.05
C ASP A 519 9.90 -21.16 -16.97
N VAL A 520 10.32 -21.62 -15.80
CA VAL A 520 10.56 -23.03 -15.45
C VAL A 520 9.96 -23.32 -14.09
N LEU A 521 9.18 -24.40 -14.02
CA LEU A 521 8.62 -24.97 -12.80
C LEU A 521 9.19 -26.38 -12.64
N ALA A 522 10.33 -26.49 -11.98
CA ALA A 522 11.02 -27.75 -11.77
C ALA A 522 11.84 -27.72 -10.48
N PRO A 523 12.00 -28.87 -9.80
CA PRO A 523 13.06 -29.05 -8.82
C PRO A 523 14.43 -28.62 -9.38
N LEU A 524 15.28 -28.00 -8.55
CA LEU A 524 16.56 -27.43 -8.99
C LEU A 524 17.46 -28.45 -9.71
N ASP A 525 17.47 -29.70 -9.25
CA ASP A 525 18.22 -30.81 -9.84
C ASP A 525 17.71 -31.26 -11.22
N ARG A 526 16.53 -30.79 -11.65
CA ARG A 526 15.91 -31.10 -12.95
C ARG A 526 15.98 -29.99 -13.98
N VAL A 527 16.46 -28.81 -13.63
CA VAL A 527 16.49 -27.66 -14.54
C VAL A 527 17.32 -27.93 -15.79
N ALA A 528 18.48 -28.59 -15.64
CA ALA A 528 19.31 -28.99 -16.79
C ALA A 528 18.57 -29.94 -17.76
N GLU A 529 17.74 -30.85 -17.22
CA GLU A 529 16.88 -31.73 -18.03
C GLU A 529 15.79 -30.92 -18.75
N VAL A 530 15.17 -29.95 -18.09
CA VAL A 530 14.18 -29.06 -18.74
C VAL A 530 14.81 -28.30 -19.91
N VAL A 531 15.99 -27.70 -19.71
CA VAL A 531 16.73 -26.99 -20.79
C VAL A 531 17.07 -27.95 -21.92
N HIS A 532 17.52 -29.18 -21.62
CA HIS A 532 17.79 -30.20 -22.62
C HIS A 532 16.54 -30.54 -23.45
N GLN A 533 15.40 -30.78 -22.79
CA GLN A 533 14.14 -31.10 -23.45
C GLN A 533 13.61 -29.93 -24.28
N ALA A 534 13.74 -28.69 -23.79
CA ALA A 534 13.37 -27.48 -24.53
C ALA A 534 14.21 -27.34 -25.81
N ARG A 535 15.54 -27.48 -25.72
CA ARG A 535 16.43 -27.44 -26.90
C ARG A 535 16.11 -28.52 -27.94
N ARG A 536 15.71 -29.72 -27.49
CA ARG A 536 15.26 -30.78 -28.41
C ARG A 536 13.92 -30.46 -29.06
N LEU A 537 12.99 -29.91 -28.28
CA LEU A 537 11.68 -29.48 -28.77
C LEU A 537 11.80 -28.43 -29.88
N LEU A 538 12.78 -27.52 -29.79
CA LEU A 538 13.01 -26.51 -30.84
C LEU A 538 13.16 -27.12 -32.23
N VAL A 539 13.89 -28.23 -32.37
CA VAL A 539 14.04 -28.91 -33.67
C VAL A 539 12.68 -29.35 -34.23
N ALA A 540 11.81 -29.87 -33.38
CA ALA A 540 10.45 -30.27 -33.78
C ALA A 540 9.54 -29.07 -34.11
N LEU A 541 9.85 -27.89 -33.57
CA LEU A 541 9.16 -26.63 -33.85
C LEU A 541 9.78 -25.86 -35.03
N GLY A 542 10.84 -26.39 -35.68
CA GLY A 542 11.58 -25.67 -36.72
C GLY A 542 12.40 -24.48 -36.21
N GLY A 543 12.69 -24.44 -34.90
CA GLY A 543 13.48 -23.40 -34.26
C GLY A 543 14.97 -23.73 -34.17
N ALA A 544 15.82 -22.70 -34.23
CA ALA A 544 17.27 -22.85 -34.22
C ALA A 544 17.92 -22.42 -32.89
N VAL A 545 17.29 -21.49 -32.17
CA VAL A 545 17.89 -20.82 -31.00
C VAL A 545 16.89 -20.79 -29.85
N LEU A 546 17.36 -21.23 -28.67
CA LEU A 546 16.67 -21.03 -27.40
C LEU A 546 17.40 -19.92 -26.64
N THR A 547 16.67 -18.90 -26.17
CA THR A 547 17.19 -17.90 -25.24
C THR A 547 16.50 -17.99 -23.88
N ALA A 548 17.14 -17.49 -22.83
CA ALA A 548 16.51 -17.27 -21.53
C ALA A 548 17.13 -16.06 -20.87
N TRP A 549 16.30 -15.16 -20.34
CA TRP A 549 16.75 -14.12 -19.42
C TRP A 549 16.67 -14.65 -18.00
N LEU A 550 17.73 -14.50 -17.23
CA LEU A 550 17.75 -14.93 -15.82
C LEU A 550 18.68 -14.07 -14.97
N SER A 551 18.46 -14.08 -13.66
CA SER A 551 19.43 -13.55 -12.70
C SER A 551 20.74 -14.34 -12.76
N ASP A 552 21.86 -13.63 -12.78
CA ASP A 552 23.23 -14.16 -12.83
C ASP A 552 23.51 -15.28 -11.83
N ALA A 553 22.94 -15.20 -10.63
CA ALA A 553 23.02 -16.25 -9.61
C ALA A 553 22.50 -17.63 -10.05
N LEU A 554 21.64 -17.70 -11.08
CA LEU A 554 21.10 -18.96 -11.60
C LEU A 554 21.97 -19.60 -12.69
N LEU A 555 23.08 -18.97 -13.09
CA LEU A 555 24.01 -19.53 -14.09
C LEU A 555 24.49 -20.96 -13.76
N PRO A 556 24.87 -21.31 -12.51
CA PRO A 556 25.28 -22.67 -12.18
C PRO A 556 24.17 -23.72 -12.39
N VAL A 557 22.90 -23.32 -12.28
CA VAL A 557 21.74 -24.21 -12.41
C VAL A 557 21.35 -24.39 -13.88
N PHE A 558 21.35 -23.31 -14.66
CA PHE A 558 20.91 -23.32 -16.07
C PHE A 558 22.03 -23.63 -17.07
N ASN A 559 23.29 -23.38 -16.71
CA ASN A 559 24.45 -23.57 -17.59
C ASN A 559 25.54 -24.45 -16.97
N ALA A 560 25.17 -25.43 -16.14
CA ALA A 560 26.11 -26.34 -15.47
C ALA A 560 27.14 -26.99 -16.41
N ASN A 561 26.74 -27.28 -17.66
CA ASN A 561 27.58 -27.93 -18.66
C ASN A 561 28.30 -26.94 -19.60
N GLY A 562 28.18 -25.63 -19.36
CA GLY A 562 28.81 -24.58 -20.19
C GLY A 562 28.31 -24.53 -21.64
N ALA A 563 27.13 -25.10 -21.94
CA ALA A 563 26.63 -25.25 -23.30
C ALA A 563 25.97 -23.99 -23.88
N ALA A 564 25.66 -22.99 -23.04
CA ALA A 564 25.10 -21.70 -23.45
C ALA A 564 26.19 -20.64 -23.59
N ALA A 565 26.05 -19.78 -24.61
CA ALA A 565 26.69 -18.47 -24.59
C ALA A 565 25.95 -17.58 -23.57
N VAL A 566 26.70 -16.75 -22.84
CA VAL A 566 26.17 -15.85 -21.81
C VAL A 566 26.46 -14.41 -22.19
N GLN A 567 25.45 -13.55 -22.14
CA GLN A 567 25.56 -12.12 -22.42
C GLN A 567 24.95 -11.32 -21.27
N ASP A 568 25.67 -10.31 -20.78
CA ASP A 568 25.12 -9.31 -19.85
C ASP A 568 24.19 -8.36 -20.61
N LEU A 569 23.00 -8.11 -20.06
CA LEU A 569 21.98 -7.26 -20.69
C LEU A 569 21.99 -5.81 -20.19
N ASP A 570 22.90 -5.47 -19.27
CA ASP A 570 22.92 -4.20 -18.57
C ASP A 570 21.59 -3.89 -17.86
N VAL A 571 20.90 -4.93 -17.41
CA VAL A 571 19.68 -4.84 -16.61
C VAL A 571 20.01 -5.22 -15.17
N ILE A 572 19.77 -4.27 -14.25
CA ILE A 572 20.15 -4.40 -12.84
C ILE A 572 18.88 -4.43 -12.01
N VAL A 573 18.71 -5.48 -11.20
CA VAL A 573 17.62 -5.54 -10.22
C VAL A 573 18.05 -4.75 -8.98
N PRO A 574 17.42 -3.60 -8.68
CA PRO A 574 17.89 -2.70 -7.63
C PRO A 574 17.51 -3.21 -6.24
N GLY A 575 18.37 -2.97 -5.25
CA GLY A 575 17.98 -3.03 -3.84
C GLY A 575 17.24 -1.77 -3.41
N ASN A 576 16.35 -1.88 -2.43
CA ASN A 576 15.70 -0.71 -1.82
C ASN A 576 16.72 0.10 -1.02
N GLY A 577 16.87 1.39 -1.35
CA GLY A 577 17.73 2.32 -0.61
C GLY A 577 16.98 3.34 0.23
N TRP A 578 15.66 3.42 0.09
CA TRP A 578 14.87 4.57 0.55
C TRP A 578 14.07 4.32 1.84
N THR A 579 13.36 3.20 1.89
CA THR A 579 12.52 2.83 3.05
C THR A 579 13.14 1.70 3.85
N GLN A 580 12.66 1.51 5.07
CA GLN A 580 13.06 0.37 5.90
C GLN A 580 12.51 -0.92 5.30
N GLY A 581 13.32 -1.96 5.23
CA GLY A 581 12.93 -3.26 4.70
C GLY A 581 14.04 -4.29 4.94
N PRO A 582 13.92 -5.50 4.35
CA PRO A 582 14.97 -6.50 4.45
C PRO A 582 16.34 -5.94 4.05
N ALA A 583 17.36 -6.30 4.82
CA ALA A 583 18.72 -5.87 4.57
C ALA A 583 19.17 -6.27 3.15
N HIS A 584 19.95 -5.41 2.50
CA HIS A 584 20.37 -5.64 1.13
C HIS A 584 21.14 -6.97 1.00
N GLU A 585 22.04 -7.22 1.94
CA GLU A 585 22.95 -8.35 2.00
C GLU A 585 22.20 -9.69 2.13
N THR A 586 20.98 -9.69 2.67
CA THR A 586 20.18 -10.92 2.81
C THR A 586 19.49 -11.33 1.51
N LEU A 587 19.47 -10.47 0.48
CA LEU A 587 18.79 -10.73 -0.80
C LEU A 587 19.74 -10.73 -2.01
N VAL A 588 20.94 -10.15 -1.89
CA VAL A 588 21.96 -10.14 -2.96
C VAL A 588 22.27 -11.55 -3.43
N GLY A 589 22.17 -11.79 -4.74
CA GLY A 589 22.50 -13.06 -5.37
C GLY A 589 21.54 -14.20 -5.05
N ARG A 590 20.38 -13.92 -4.43
CA ARG A 590 19.41 -14.96 -4.04
C ARG A 590 18.17 -15.01 -4.91
N TRP A 591 17.92 -13.98 -5.71
CA TRP A 591 16.74 -13.88 -6.53
C TRP A 591 16.71 -14.92 -7.65
N TRP A 592 15.64 -15.70 -7.72
CA TRP A 592 15.24 -16.47 -8.88
C TRP A 592 14.33 -15.63 -9.76
N LEU A 593 14.91 -15.02 -10.80
CA LEU A 593 14.18 -14.18 -11.74
C LEU A 593 14.42 -14.69 -13.15
N MET A 594 13.36 -14.71 -13.96
CA MET A 594 13.41 -15.09 -15.37
C MET A 594 12.71 -14.04 -16.24
N GLY A 595 12.81 -14.16 -17.57
CA GLY A 595 12.12 -13.27 -18.51
C GLY A 595 10.62 -13.13 -18.26
N GLY A 596 9.98 -14.19 -17.74
CA GLY A 596 8.58 -14.21 -17.34
C GLY A 596 8.22 -13.24 -16.21
N ASP A 597 9.20 -12.84 -15.39
CA ASP A 597 9.09 -11.82 -14.35
C ASP A 597 9.23 -10.39 -14.92
N THR A 598 9.26 -10.19 -16.24
CA THR A 598 9.29 -8.87 -16.90
C THR A 598 8.06 -8.66 -17.78
N ASP A 599 7.50 -7.45 -17.83
CA ASP A 599 6.24 -7.18 -18.53
C ASP A 599 6.36 -6.32 -19.81
N PHE A 600 7.42 -5.53 -19.95
CA PHE A 600 7.60 -4.56 -21.03
C PHE A 600 8.13 -5.12 -22.38
N ARG A 601 8.25 -6.45 -22.53
CA ARG A 601 8.82 -7.08 -23.74
C ARG A 601 7.89 -7.99 -24.48
#